data_AF-A0A966U3N0-F1
#
_entry.id   AF-A0A966U3N0-F1
#
_cell.length_a   1.000
_cell.length_b   1.000
_cell.length_c   1.000
_cell.angle_alpha   90.00
_cell.angle_beta   90.00
_cell.angle_gamma   90.00
#
_symmetry.space_group_name_H-M   'P 1'
#
loop_
_entity.id
_entity.type
_entity.pdbx_description
1 polymer ?
#
loop_
_entity_poly.entity_id
_entity_poly.type
_entity_poly.pdbx_seq_one_letter_code
_entity_poly.pdbx_strand_id
1 'polypeptide(L)'
;MAAWINLKIRASAEYAHIISDALIELGALSSSIEDTYLNSDNEETLFGEPNIPSNTIWQHNNIESLFDDSVSIDIIIDELKTITGLSQIDYTLETVEEQNWVALTQSQFEPISILDKLWIVPSWHTSPNPNAINIVLD
;
A
#
# COMPACT_ATOMS: atom_id res chain seq x y z
N MET A 1 -3.80 -18.08 -13.59
CA MET A 1 -4.12 -16.79 -12.96
C MET A 1 -2.80 -16.23 -12.55
N ALA A 2 -2.42 -15.06 -13.06
CA ALA A 2 -1.23 -14.39 -12.55
C ALA A 2 -1.52 -14.03 -11.10
N ALA A 3 -0.60 -14.35 -10.20
CA ALA A 3 -0.66 -13.89 -8.83
C ALA A 3 0.50 -12.93 -8.62
N TRP A 4 0.31 -11.93 -7.77
CA TRP A 4 1.40 -11.08 -7.34
C TRP A 4 1.95 -11.62 -6.03
N ILE A 5 3.21 -11.32 -5.76
CA ILE A 5 3.86 -11.63 -4.49
C ILE A 5 4.10 -10.30 -3.77
N ASN A 6 3.47 -10.11 -2.62
CA ASN A 6 3.81 -9.03 -1.71
C ASN A 6 4.95 -9.49 -0.78
N LEU A 7 6.09 -8.85 -0.90
CA LEU A 7 7.26 -9.03 -0.05
C LEU A 7 7.27 -7.92 1.01
N LYS A 8 7.17 -8.33 2.28
CA LYS A 8 7.21 -7.42 3.42
C LYS A 8 8.51 -7.62 4.20
N ILE A 9 9.37 -6.61 4.27
CA ILE A 9 10.68 -6.63 4.93
C ILE A 9 10.66 -5.70 6.14
N ARG A 10 11.18 -6.15 7.27
CA ARG A 10 11.43 -5.28 8.42
C ARG A 10 12.81 -4.64 8.32
N ALA A 11 12.87 -3.32 8.52
CA ALA A 11 14.14 -2.60 8.54
C ALA A 11 14.16 -1.45 9.56
N SER A 12 15.37 -1.09 9.99
CA SER A 12 15.57 0.14 10.75
C SER A 12 15.55 1.36 9.82
N ALA A 13 15.45 2.55 10.43
CA ALA A 13 15.55 3.85 9.74
C ALA A 13 16.75 3.95 8.77
N GLU A 14 17.89 3.36 9.13
CA GLU A 14 19.14 3.41 8.35
C GLU A 14 19.01 2.72 6.99
N TYR A 15 18.28 1.61 6.93
CA TYR A 15 18.21 0.78 5.72
C TYR A 15 16.89 0.93 4.96
N ALA A 16 15.86 1.53 5.55
CA ALA A 16 14.52 1.52 4.97
C ALA A 16 14.46 2.13 3.56
N HIS A 17 15.08 3.30 3.34
CA HIS A 17 15.16 3.89 2.01
C HIS A 17 16.02 3.08 1.04
N ILE A 18 17.18 2.60 1.49
CA ILE A 18 18.11 1.81 0.67
C ILE A 18 17.43 0.53 0.17
N ILE A 19 16.74 -0.17 1.06
CA ILE A 19 16.00 -1.39 0.73
C ILE A 19 14.84 -1.07 -0.22
N SER A 20 14.05 -0.02 0.05
CA SER A 20 12.94 0.37 -0.82
C SER A 20 13.40 0.70 -2.24
N ASP A 21 14.46 1.50 -2.38
CA ASP A 21 14.98 1.88 -3.69
C ASP A 21 15.57 0.67 -4.43
N ALA A 22 16.33 -0.17 -3.72
CA ALA A 22 16.88 -1.40 -4.28
C ALA A 22 15.80 -2.37 -4.76
N LEU A 23 14.69 -2.52 -4.02
CA LEU A 23 13.57 -3.38 -4.43
C LEU A 23 12.95 -2.93 -5.75
N ILE A 24 12.81 -1.61 -5.95
CA ILE A 24 12.34 -1.03 -7.23
C ILE A 24 13.32 -1.35 -8.36
N GLU A 25 14.63 -1.17 -8.14
CA GLU A 25 15.65 -1.49 -9.13
C GLU A 25 15.70 -2.99 -9.47
N LEU A 26 15.37 -3.84 -8.51
CA LEU A 26 15.30 -5.30 -8.64
C LEU A 26 13.98 -5.81 -9.23
N GLY A 27 13.10 -4.90 -9.66
CA GLY A 27 11.91 -5.23 -10.43
C GLY A 27 10.60 -5.25 -9.65
N ALA A 28 10.56 -4.67 -8.45
CA ALA A 28 9.29 -4.41 -7.77
C ALA A 28 8.44 -3.45 -8.61
N LEU A 29 7.15 -3.74 -8.75
CA LEU A 29 6.19 -2.84 -9.38
C LEU A 29 5.89 -1.63 -8.51
N SER A 30 5.96 -1.82 -7.20
CA SER A 30 5.76 -0.79 -6.19
C SER A 30 6.56 -1.12 -4.94
N SER A 31 6.93 -0.09 -4.19
CA SER A 31 7.54 -0.19 -2.88
C SER A 31 6.98 0.92 -1.99
N SER A 32 6.64 0.61 -0.75
CA SER A 32 6.16 1.56 0.25
C SER A 32 6.79 1.29 1.60
N ILE A 33 6.98 2.36 2.38
CA ILE A 33 7.54 2.32 3.73
C ILE A 33 6.43 2.73 4.71
N GLU A 34 6.20 1.93 5.73
CA GLU A 34 5.24 2.19 6.80
C GLU A 34 5.85 1.93 8.18
N ASP A 35 5.28 2.53 9.23
CA ASP A 35 5.61 2.19 10.60
C ASP A 35 5.27 0.72 10.89
N THR A 36 6.20 -0.01 11.50
CA THR A 36 5.95 -1.37 11.98
C THR A 36 4.85 -1.41 13.04
N TYR A 37 4.65 -0.32 13.76
CA TYR A 37 3.73 -0.19 14.87
C TYR A 37 2.43 0.55 14.53
N LEU A 38 2.12 0.72 13.24
CA LEU A 38 0.88 1.37 12.78
C LEU A 38 -0.36 0.81 13.50
N ASN A 39 -1.24 1.69 14.01
CA ASN A 39 -2.42 1.35 14.80
C ASN A 39 -2.13 0.64 16.14
N SER A 40 -0.95 0.84 16.73
CA SER A 40 -0.59 0.32 18.05
C SER A 40 -0.18 1.42 19.01
N ASP A 41 -0.11 1.10 20.31
CA ASP A 41 0.31 2.06 21.33
C ASP A 41 1.76 2.56 21.16
N ASN A 42 2.58 1.86 20.34
CA ASN A 42 3.97 2.22 20.05
C ASN A 42 4.13 2.94 18.69
N GLU A 43 3.03 3.33 18.04
CA GLU A 43 3.08 4.07 16.78
C GLU A 43 3.85 5.39 16.93
N GLU A 44 4.78 5.62 16.01
CA GLU A 44 5.59 6.82 15.94
C GLU A 44 4.95 7.83 14.96
N THR A 45 4.56 9.02 15.43
CA THR A 45 3.96 10.04 14.57
C THR A 45 5.03 10.87 13.86
N LEU A 46 5.10 10.79 12.53
CA LEU A 46 6.06 11.56 11.71
C LEU A 46 5.45 12.73 10.93
N PHE A 47 4.20 12.57 10.46
CA PHE A 47 3.53 13.59 9.65
C PHE A 47 2.63 14.45 10.53
N GLY A 48 2.93 15.75 10.65
CA GLY A 48 2.05 16.73 11.33
C GLY A 48 2.71 17.53 12.45
N GLU A 49 3.95 17.24 12.81
CA GLU A 49 4.68 18.01 13.83
C GLU A 49 5.41 19.21 13.20
N PRO A 50 5.14 20.46 13.64
CA PRO A 50 5.71 21.68 13.05
C PRO A 50 7.24 21.75 13.01
N ASN A 51 7.93 20.90 13.79
CA ASN A 51 9.38 20.95 14.00
C ASN A 51 10.10 19.67 13.57
N ILE A 52 9.42 18.70 12.97
CA ILE A 52 10.08 17.49 12.45
C ILE A 52 10.64 17.79 11.05
N PRO A 53 11.94 17.52 10.79
CA PRO A 53 12.51 17.61 9.45
C PRO A 53 11.75 16.74 8.45
N SER A 54 11.57 17.22 7.23
CA SER A 54 10.81 16.51 6.16
C SER A 54 11.36 15.14 5.76
N ASN A 55 12.60 14.81 6.16
CA ASN A 55 13.30 13.57 5.81
C ASN A 55 13.41 12.60 6.99
N THR A 56 12.60 12.77 8.03
CA THR A 56 12.57 11.83 9.15
C THR A 56 11.74 10.59 8.77
N ILE A 57 12.31 9.42 9.02
CA ILE A 57 11.70 8.10 8.82
C ILE A 57 11.54 7.41 10.18
N TRP A 58 10.63 6.43 10.28
CA TRP A 58 10.37 5.70 11.53
C TRP A 58 11.59 4.90 11.95
N GLN A 59 11.78 4.66 13.25
CA GLN A 59 12.89 3.82 13.69
C GLN A 59 12.71 2.35 13.28
N HIS A 60 11.45 1.90 13.22
CA HIS A 60 11.08 0.54 12.83
C HIS A 60 10.10 0.60 11.66
N ASN A 61 10.53 0.10 10.51
CA ASN A 61 9.76 0.19 9.27
C ASN A 61 9.42 -1.19 8.74
N ASN A 62 8.23 -1.32 8.17
CA ASN A 62 7.99 -2.34 7.17
C ASN A 62 8.13 -1.72 5.78
N ILE A 63 8.88 -2.39 4.91
CA ILE A 63 8.94 -2.11 3.49
C ILE A 63 8.09 -3.17 2.81
N GLU A 64 7.02 -2.75 2.16
CA GLU A 64 6.17 -3.62 1.34
C GLU A 64 6.47 -3.40 -0.13
N SER A 65 6.69 -4.48 -0.87
CA SER A 65 6.99 -4.43 -2.29
C SER A 65 6.27 -5.51 -3.07
N LEU A 66 5.65 -5.11 -4.18
CA LEU A 66 4.85 -6.00 -5.00
C LEU A 66 5.68 -6.48 -6.20
N PHE A 67 5.74 -7.80 -6.38
CA PHE A 67 6.43 -8.46 -7.48
C PHE A 67 5.47 -9.33 -8.29
N ASP A 68 5.82 -9.56 -9.55
CA ASP A 68 5.21 -10.60 -10.38
C ASP A 68 5.60 -12.00 -9.85
N ASP A 69 4.71 -12.99 -9.98
CA ASP A 69 4.98 -14.37 -9.52
C ASP A 69 6.16 -15.05 -10.24
N SER A 70 6.61 -14.51 -11.36
CA SER A 70 7.80 -14.99 -12.07
C SER A 70 9.14 -14.63 -11.40
N VAL A 71 9.14 -13.70 -10.43
CA VAL A 71 10.36 -13.24 -9.75
C VAL A 71 10.77 -14.19 -8.64
N SER A 72 12.05 -14.56 -8.61
CA SER A 72 12.62 -15.40 -7.56
C SER A 72 13.00 -14.56 -6.34
N ILE A 73 12.16 -14.54 -5.31
CA ILE A 73 12.39 -13.77 -4.07
C ILE A 73 13.74 -14.11 -3.42
N ASP A 74 14.19 -15.37 -3.44
CA ASP A 74 15.47 -15.74 -2.85
C ASP A 74 16.65 -14.96 -3.46
N ILE A 75 16.60 -14.70 -4.78
CA ILE A 75 17.61 -13.91 -5.50
C ILE A 75 17.55 -12.44 -5.05
N ILE A 76 16.33 -11.90 -4.93
CA ILE A 76 16.11 -10.52 -4.47
C ILE A 76 16.70 -10.33 -3.07
N ILE A 77 16.43 -11.26 -2.16
CA ILE A 77 16.91 -11.20 -0.77
C ILE A 77 18.44 -11.31 -0.71
N ASP A 78 19.06 -12.16 -1.52
CA ASP A 78 20.53 -12.28 -1.54
C ASP A 78 21.22 -11.04 -2.14
N GLU A 79 20.61 -10.41 -3.15
CA GLU A 79 21.10 -9.15 -3.70
C GLU A 79 20.94 -8.01 -2.68
N LEU A 80 19.81 -7.95 -1.96
CA LEU A 80 19.60 -6.98 -0.89
C LEU A 80 20.63 -7.13 0.25
N LYS A 81 20.98 -8.35 0.65
CA LYS A 81 22.05 -8.59 1.63
C LYS A 81 23.39 -8.05 1.12
N THR A 82 23.66 -8.20 -0.17
CA THR A 82 24.90 -7.69 -0.80
C THR A 82 24.93 -6.16 -0.80
N ILE A 83 23.82 -5.51 -1.15
CA ILE A 83 23.69 -4.04 -1.18
C ILE A 83 23.77 -3.44 0.22
N THR A 84 23.05 -4.01 1.18
CA THR A 84 22.95 -3.48 2.54
C THR A 84 24.10 -3.91 3.44
N GLY A 85 24.83 -4.97 3.08
CA GLY A 85 25.83 -5.60 3.94
C GLY A 85 25.24 -6.37 5.13
N LEU A 86 23.91 -6.52 5.20
CA LEU A 86 23.23 -7.24 6.28
C LEU A 86 23.40 -8.74 6.10
N SER A 87 23.71 -9.44 7.19
CA SER A 87 23.82 -10.90 7.20
C SER A 87 22.46 -11.60 7.13
N GLN A 88 21.41 -10.94 7.64
CA GLN A 88 20.06 -11.47 7.68
C GLN A 88 19.04 -10.33 7.46
N ILE A 89 17.98 -10.65 6.72
CA ILE A 89 16.84 -9.77 6.45
C ILE A 89 15.59 -10.53 6.93
N ASP A 90 14.82 -9.92 7.83
CA ASP A 90 13.54 -10.48 8.31
C ASP A 90 12.44 -10.09 7.32
N TYR A 91 11.77 -11.08 6.73
CA TYR A 91 10.76 -10.86 5.72
C TYR A 91 9.65 -11.91 5.72
N THR A 92 8.49 -11.51 5.21
CA THR A 92 7.34 -12.38 4.98
C THR A 92 6.84 -12.23 3.55
N LEU A 93 6.22 -13.29 3.03
CA LEU A 93 5.62 -13.32 1.71
C LEU A 93 4.12 -13.56 1.80
N GLU A 94 3.38 -12.80 1.00
CA GLU A 94 1.95 -12.98 0.81
C GLU A 94 1.64 -13.04 -0.68
N THR A 95 0.75 -13.95 -1.07
CA THR A 95 0.26 -14.02 -2.46
C THR A 95 -0.97 -13.13 -2.59
N VAL A 96 -0.93 -12.19 -3.52
CA VAL A 96 -2.03 -11.30 -3.85
C VAL A 96 -2.67 -11.78 -5.14
N GLU A 97 -3.95 -12.13 -5.09
CA GLU A 97 -4.67 -12.58 -6.27
C GLU A 97 -4.88 -11.43 -7.26
N GLU A 98 -4.76 -11.72 -8.56
CA GLU A 98 -5.18 -10.78 -9.60
C GLU A 98 -6.70 -10.59 -9.53
N GLN A 99 -7.12 -9.36 -9.24
CA GLN A 99 -8.52 -8.99 -9.12
C GLN A 99 -8.81 -7.73 -9.93
N ASN A 100 -10.05 -7.61 -10.42
CA ASN A 100 -10.52 -6.36 -11.01
C ASN A 100 -10.82 -5.36 -9.88
N TRP A 101 -9.77 -4.70 -9.39
CA TRP A 101 -9.83 -3.74 -8.30
C TRP A 101 -10.82 -2.60 -8.57
N VAL A 102 -10.94 -2.15 -9.83
CA VAL A 102 -11.92 -1.13 -10.21
C VAL A 102 -13.34 -1.62 -9.94
N ALA A 103 -13.71 -2.78 -10.45
CA ALA A 103 -15.05 -3.33 -10.27
C ALA A 103 -15.36 -3.64 -8.79
N LEU A 104 -14.39 -4.19 -8.06
CA LEU A 104 -14.54 -4.50 -6.63
C LEU A 104 -14.74 -3.24 -5.80
N THR A 105 -13.88 -2.23 -5.96
CA THR A 105 -14.02 -0.97 -5.23
C THR A 105 -15.31 -0.26 -5.63
N GLN A 106 -15.66 -0.20 -6.91
CA GLN A 106 -16.92 0.40 -7.39
C GLN A 106 -18.16 -0.27 -6.77
N SER A 107 -18.14 -1.59 -6.58
CA SER A 107 -19.25 -2.34 -5.96
C SER A 107 -19.46 -2.04 -4.48
N GLN A 108 -18.46 -1.48 -3.79
CA GLN A 108 -18.56 -1.12 -2.37
C GLN A 108 -19.27 0.23 -2.15
N PHE A 109 -19.43 1.05 -3.20
CA PHE A 109 -20.07 2.35 -3.13
C PHE A 109 -21.48 2.31 -3.73
N GLU A 110 -22.46 2.05 -2.88
CA GLU A 110 -23.88 2.11 -3.22
C GLU A 110 -24.40 3.57 -3.19
N PRO A 111 -25.45 3.91 -3.97
CA PRO A 111 -26.09 5.22 -3.90
C PRO A 111 -26.57 5.56 -2.49
N ILE A 112 -26.23 6.77 -2.01
CA ILE A 112 -26.56 7.22 -0.66
C ILE A 112 -27.71 8.22 -0.73
N SER A 113 -28.78 7.97 0.03
CA SER A 113 -29.89 8.92 0.18
C SER A 113 -29.63 9.91 1.30
N ILE A 114 -29.87 11.20 1.02
CA ILE A 114 -29.86 12.28 2.00
C ILE A 114 -31.26 12.92 2.03
N LEU A 115 -31.96 12.73 3.14
CA LEU A 115 -33.27 13.35 3.43
C LEU A 115 -34.34 13.13 2.32
N ASP A 116 -34.31 11.98 1.64
CA ASP A 116 -35.23 11.52 0.58
C ASP A 116 -35.35 12.41 -0.67
N LYS A 117 -34.71 13.59 -0.68
CA LYS A 117 -34.77 14.59 -1.75
C LYS A 117 -33.43 14.81 -2.46
N LEU A 118 -32.35 14.31 -1.88
CA LEU A 118 -31.00 14.40 -2.41
C LEU A 118 -30.39 12.99 -2.41
N TRP A 119 -29.69 12.67 -3.49
CA TRP A 119 -28.94 11.43 -3.63
C TRP A 119 -27.51 11.74 -4.09
N ILE A 120 -26.56 11.05 -3.50
CA ILE A 120 -25.19 10.97 -3.99
C ILE A 120 -25.07 9.63 -4.72
N VAL A 121 -24.87 9.68 -6.02
CA VAL A 121 -24.91 8.50 -6.90
C VAL A 121 -23.59 8.37 -7.64
N PRO A 122 -22.81 7.31 -7.44
CA PRO A 122 -21.62 7.08 -8.26
C PRO A 122 -21.98 6.93 -9.75
N SER A 123 -21.11 7.35 -10.66
CA SER A 123 -21.35 7.41 -12.10
C SER A 123 -21.62 6.04 -12.72
N TRP A 124 -21.14 4.98 -12.08
CA TRP A 124 -21.36 3.58 -12.42
C TRP A 124 -22.67 2.98 -11.87
N HIS A 125 -23.51 3.75 -11.18
CA HIS A 125 -24.82 3.33 -10.68
C HIS A 125 -25.99 4.08 -11.32
N THR A 126 -27.17 3.45 -11.31
CA THR A 126 -28.43 4.13 -11.71
C THR A 126 -29.03 4.82 -10.50
N SER A 127 -29.51 6.06 -10.67
CA SER A 127 -30.20 6.81 -9.61
C SER A 127 -31.45 6.05 -9.14
N PRO A 128 -31.57 5.74 -7.84
CA PRO A 128 -32.77 5.09 -7.29
C PRO A 128 -34.01 5.98 -7.35
N ASN A 129 -33.85 7.31 -7.37
CA ASN A 129 -34.94 8.26 -7.52
C ASN A 129 -34.58 9.36 -8.54
N PRO A 130 -34.94 9.19 -9.82
CA PRO A 130 -34.65 10.17 -10.87
C PRO A 130 -35.33 11.53 -10.66
N ASN A 131 -36.39 11.60 -9.84
CA ASN A 131 -37.12 12.84 -9.56
C ASN A 131 -36.51 13.63 -8.38
N ALA A 132 -35.55 13.05 -7.66
CA ALA A 132 -34.81 13.73 -6.62
C ALA A 132 -33.62 14.52 -7.21
N ILE A 133 -33.01 15.38 -6.40
CA ILE A 133 -31.73 16.01 -6.77
C ILE A 133 -30.66 14.91 -6.72
N ASN A 134 -29.97 14.68 -7.83
CA ASN A 134 -28.92 13.67 -7.94
C ASN A 134 -27.58 14.36 -8.16
N ILE A 135 -26.65 14.20 -7.20
CA ILE A 135 -25.25 14.56 -7.37
C ILE A 135 -24.52 13.31 -7.84
N VAL A 136 -24.07 13.34 -9.10
CA VAL A 136 -23.30 12.24 -9.67
C VAL A 136 -21.82 12.44 -9.38
N LEU A 137 -21.17 11.43 -8.81
CA LEU A 137 -19.73 11.40 -8.56
C LEU A 137 -19.05 10.53 -9.61
N ASP A 138 -17.95 11.01 -10.18
CA ASP A 138 -17.09 10.23 -11.09
C ASP A 138 -15.78 9.84 -10.40
#